data_AF-A0A0Q4SP09-F1
#
_entry.id   AF-A0A0Q4SP09-F1
#
_cell.length_a   1.000
_cell.length_b   1.000
_cell.length_c   1.000
_cell.angle_alpha   90.00
_cell.angle_beta   90.00
_cell.angle_gamma   90.00
#
_symmetry.space_group_name_H-M   'P 1'
#
loop_
_entity.id
_entity.type
_entity.pdbx_description
1 polymer ?
#
loop_
_entity_poly.entity_id
_entity_poly.type
_entity_poly.pdbx_seq_one_letter_code
_entity_poly.pdbx_strand_id
1 'polypeptide(L)'
;MSTRINVKISDLPTFQNLNQTFTFGAYLSTSYEVVSYYIKDSLELLNLINPATFQLTDNRQLEEMYRLTLISSNCTVVPIEIIQTLKYIRLRRNHFTHLGHEVSEHFKNLITQSGNNLNTFWSAAITKLDFTSLDVLTFKEEETIDLLKILRIIVQTLDENLASNFSHDGIATFLSNQEFPKPQRINIDVVQKRINKIQAIGKIKFGINLSENTIEPVVKTIGVK
;
A
#
# COMPACT_ATOMS: atom_id res chain seq x y z
N MET A 1 -25.63 32.27 -4.29
CA MET A 1 -24.73 33.04 -5.17
C MET A 1 -23.34 32.47 -5.01
N SER A 2 -22.65 32.08 -6.10
CA SER A 2 -21.26 31.62 -5.99
C SER A 2 -20.34 32.79 -5.68
N THR A 3 -19.42 32.59 -4.75
CA THR A 3 -18.39 33.57 -4.36
C THR A 3 -17.46 33.80 -5.55
N ARG A 4 -17.37 35.04 -6.06
CA ARG A 4 -16.45 35.37 -7.16
C ARG A 4 -15.06 35.60 -6.60
N ILE A 5 -14.05 34.94 -7.18
CA ILE A 5 -12.64 35.19 -6.85
C ILE A 5 -12.20 36.44 -7.62
N ASN A 6 -11.84 37.50 -6.91
CA ASN A 6 -11.39 38.76 -7.50
C ASN A 6 -9.85 38.77 -7.61
N VAL A 7 -9.32 38.45 -8.79
CA VAL A 7 -7.88 38.49 -9.11
C VAL A 7 -7.66 39.55 -10.19
N LYS A 8 -6.63 40.40 -10.04
CA LYS A 8 -6.27 41.37 -11.08
C LYS A 8 -5.72 40.62 -12.30
N ILE A 9 -5.95 41.14 -13.51
CA ILE A 9 -5.42 40.54 -14.75
C ILE A 9 -3.89 40.37 -14.68
N SER A 10 -3.18 41.32 -14.05
CA SER A 10 -1.72 41.25 -13.84
C SER A 10 -1.28 40.05 -13.00
N ASP A 11 -2.14 39.61 -12.08
CA ASP A 11 -1.81 38.59 -11.08
C ASP A 11 -2.33 37.21 -11.51
N LEU A 12 -3.07 37.14 -12.63
CA LEU A 12 -3.70 35.93 -13.15
C LEU A 12 -2.69 34.79 -13.42
N PRO A 13 -1.49 35.02 -14.01
CA PRO A 13 -0.52 33.96 -14.22
C PRO A 13 0.01 33.37 -12.90
N THR A 14 0.31 34.22 -11.92
CA THR A 14 0.77 33.78 -10.60
C THR A 14 -0.33 33.01 -9.87
N PHE A 15 -1.56 33.51 -9.93
CA PHE A 15 -2.72 32.84 -9.35
C PHE A 15 -2.95 31.47 -10.01
N GLN A 16 -2.84 31.36 -11.33
CA GLN A 16 -2.94 30.09 -12.04
C GLN A 16 -1.87 29.09 -11.56
N ASN A 17 -0.62 29.52 -11.49
CA ASN A 17 0.50 28.65 -11.10
C ASN A 17 0.38 28.17 -9.63
N LEU A 18 -0.03 29.06 -8.73
CA LEU A 18 -0.31 28.70 -7.33
C LEU A 18 -1.47 27.69 -7.22
N ASN A 19 -2.56 27.90 -7.96
CA ASN A 19 -3.68 26.94 -7.96
C ASN A 19 -3.28 25.59 -8.54
N GLN A 20 -2.51 25.57 -9.62
CA GLN A 20 -2.00 24.32 -10.21
C GLN A 20 -1.11 23.57 -9.20
N THR A 21 -0.14 24.27 -8.61
CA THR A 21 0.76 23.72 -7.58
C THR A 21 -0.04 23.15 -6.41
N PHE A 22 -1.01 23.90 -5.91
CA PHE A 22 -1.86 23.46 -4.80
C PHE A 22 -2.71 22.23 -5.18
N THR A 23 -3.33 22.26 -6.35
CA THR A 23 -4.18 21.17 -6.86
C THR A 23 -3.38 19.88 -7.02
N PHE A 24 -2.22 19.94 -7.68
CA PHE A 24 -1.36 18.77 -7.87
C PHE A 24 -0.75 18.27 -6.57
N GLY A 25 -0.30 19.17 -5.69
CA GLY A 25 0.17 18.80 -4.36
C GLY A 25 -0.91 18.13 -3.52
N ALA A 26 -2.17 18.59 -3.61
CA ALA A 26 -3.32 17.95 -2.95
C ALA A 26 -3.62 16.55 -3.51
N TYR A 27 -3.54 16.38 -4.85
CA TYR A 27 -3.67 15.05 -5.47
C TYR A 27 -2.59 14.10 -4.98
N LEU A 28 -1.32 14.50 -5.04
CA LEU A 28 -0.22 13.67 -4.55
C LEU A 28 -0.42 13.29 -3.08
N SER A 29 -0.79 14.28 -2.25
CA SER A 29 -0.99 14.09 -0.82
C SER A 29 -2.07 13.05 -0.55
N THR A 30 -3.22 13.20 -1.20
CA THR A 30 -4.36 12.29 -1.03
C THR A 30 -4.05 10.89 -1.55
N SER A 31 -3.39 10.79 -2.70
CA SER A 31 -2.99 9.50 -3.28
C SER A 31 -2.00 8.76 -2.39
N TYR A 32 -1.01 9.45 -1.82
CA TYR A 32 -0.09 8.83 -0.87
C TYR A 32 -0.81 8.34 0.40
N GLU A 33 -1.77 9.12 0.93
CA GLU A 33 -2.55 8.69 2.10
C GLU A 33 -3.29 7.38 1.84
N VAL A 34 -3.92 7.22 0.67
CA VAL A 34 -4.57 5.95 0.27
C VAL A 34 -3.57 4.80 0.28
N VAL A 35 -2.37 4.99 -0.28
CA VAL A 35 -1.32 3.95 -0.25
C VAL A 35 -0.86 3.66 1.18
N SER A 36 -0.78 4.68 2.04
CA SER A 36 -0.42 4.50 3.43
C SER A 36 -1.44 3.65 4.21
N TYR A 37 -2.74 3.85 3.96
CA TYR A 37 -3.78 2.98 4.53
C TYR A 37 -3.67 1.56 4.00
N TYR A 38 -3.46 1.41 2.69
CA TYR A 38 -3.26 0.11 2.07
C TYR A 38 -2.10 -0.68 2.72
N ILE A 39 -0.97 -0.02 3.00
CA ILE A 39 0.18 -0.65 3.68
C ILE A 39 -0.19 -1.12 5.08
N LYS A 40 -0.96 -0.34 5.84
CA LYS A 40 -1.42 -0.73 7.18
C LYS A 40 -2.37 -1.93 7.11
N ASP A 41 -3.38 -1.84 6.25
CA ASP A 41 -4.37 -2.89 6.04
C ASP A 41 -3.71 -4.19 5.57
N SER A 42 -2.64 -4.08 4.77
CA SER A 42 -1.83 -5.22 4.32
C SER A 42 -1.14 -5.94 5.48
N LEU A 43 -0.56 -5.20 6.44
CA LEU A 43 0.06 -5.79 7.63
C LEU A 43 -0.98 -6.40 8.56
N GLU A 44 -2.13 -5.75 8.72
CA GLU A 44 -3.24 -6.30 9.50
C GLU A 44 -3.76 -7.60 8.88
N LEU A 45 -3.95 -7.61 7.56
CA LEU A 45 -4.39 -8.80 6.83
C LEU A 45 -3.36 -9.93 6.92
N LEU A 46 -2.06 -9.61 6.80
CA LEU A 46 -0.99 -10.59 6.98
C LEU A 46 -1.00 -11.20 8.38
N ASN A 47 -1.20 -10.39 9.42
CA ASN A 47 -1.34 -10.87 10.80
C ASN A 47 -2.57 -11.79 10.97
N LEU A 48 -3.69 -11.44 10.35
CA LEU A 48 -4.91 -12.25 10.42
C LEU A 48 -4.77 -13.61 9.71
N ILE A 49 -4.02 -13.65 8.60
CA ILE A 49 -3.84 -14.86 7.79
C ILE A 49 -2.70 -15.73 8.34
N ASN A 50 -1.57 -15.13 8.73
CA ASN A 50 -0.37 -15.83 9.19
C ASN A 50 0.04 -15.43 10.62
N PRO A 51 -0.84 -15.55 11.64
CA PRO A 51 -0.55 -15.04 12.98
C PRO A 51 0.64 -15.75 13.66
N ALA A 52 0.92 -16.99 13.29
CA ALA A 52 1.99 -17.78 13.90
C ALA A 52 3.40 -17.32 13.50
N THR A 53 3.56 -16.76 12.29
CA THR A 53 4.84 -16.29 11.77
C THR A 53 4.96 -14.77 11.78
N PHE A 54 3.83 -14.06 11.92
CA PHE A 54 3.81 -12.61 11.92
C PHE A 54 4.55 -12.01 13.12
N GLN A 55 5.50 -11.11 12.84
CA GLN A 55 6.29 -10.41 13.84
C GLN A 55 6.31 -8.91 13.53
N LEU A 56 5.42 -8.15 14.15
CA LEU A 56 5.39 -6.69 13.96
C LEU A 56 6.69 -6.05 14.45
N THR A 57 7.30 -5.23 13.60
CA THR A 57 8.44 -4.40 13.99
C THR A 57 7.96 -3.01 14.38
N ASP A 58 8.51 -2.42 15.44
CA ASP A 58 8.22 -1.02 15.80
C ASP A 58 9.12 -0.08 15.00
N ASN A 59 8.54 0.63 14.02
CA ASN A 59 9.23 1.69 13.31
C ASN A 59 8.27 2.85 13.02
N ARG A 60 8.73 4.07 13.31
CA ARG A 60 7.93 5.30 13.10
C ARG A 60 7.62 5.59 11.64
N GLN A 61 8.46 5.10 10.71
CA GLN A 61 8.24 5.27 9.28
C GLN A 61 7.51 4.04 8.75
N LEU A 62 6.27 4.25 8.31
CA LEU A 62 5.38 3.19 7.85
C LEU A 62 6.00 2.31 6.75
N GLU A 63 6.72 2.91 5.80
CA GLU A 63 7.35 2.17 4.71
C GLU A 63 8.46 1.23 5.22
N GLU A 64 9.22 1.69 6.21
CA GLU A 64 10.27 0.89 6.84
C GLU A 64 9.65 -0.17 7.77
N MET A 65 8.61 0.19 8.52
CA MET A 65 7.84 -0.74 9.34
C MET A 65 7.32 -1.91 8.51
N TYR A 66 6.74 -1.62 7.35
CA TYR A 66 6.25 -2.64 6.42
C TYR A 66 7.37 -3.60 6.00
N ARG A 67 8.47 -3.06 5.48
CA ARG A 67 9.60 -3.87 5.00
C ARG A 67 10.21 -4.70 6.13
N LEU A 68 10.47 -4.10 7.29
CA LEU A 68 11.07 -4.80 8.43
C LEU A 68 10.12 -5.88 8.97
N THR A 69 8.82 -5.62 9.01
CA THR A 69 7.81 -6.61 9.44
C THR A 69 7.75 -7.80 8.49
N LEU A 70 7.88 -7.59 7.17
CA LEU A 70 7.98 -8.72 6.23
C LEU A 70 9.26 -9.53 6.48
N ILE A 71 10.40 -8.88 6.73
CA ILE A 71 11.67 -9.57 7.01
C ILE A 71 11.58 -10.39 8.31
N SER A 72 11.11 -9.79 9.41
CA SER A 72 10.96 -10.47 10.70
C SER A 72 9.95 -11.61 10.63
N SER A 73 8.94 -11.50 9.77
CA SER A 73 7.94 -12.55 9.55
C SER A 73 8.38 -13.63 8.55
N ASN A 74 9.65 -13.60 8.09
CA ASN A 74 10.20 -14.48 7.05
C ASN A 74 9.40 -14.45 5.73
N CYS A 75 8.81 -13.32 5.39
CA CYS A 75 8.10 -13.09 4.15
C CYS A 75 9.06 -12.63 3.04
N THR A 76 8.66 -12.88 1.80
CA THR A 76 9.31 -12.26 0.63
C THR A 76 9.08 -10.75 0.66
N VAL A 77 10.11 -9.98 0.29
CA VAL A 77 10.07 -8.51 0.30
C VAL A 77 10.05 -7.94 -1.11
N VAL A 78 9.39 -6.80 -1.28
CA VAL A 78 9.49 -5.99 -2.49
C VAL A 78 10.91 -5.39 -2.64
N PRO A 79 11.32 -5.01 -3.87
CA PRO A 79 12.56 -4.28 -4.10
C PRO A 79 12.68 -3.04 -3.20
N ILE A 80 13.90 -2.72 -2.77
CA ILE A 80 14.16 -1.60 -1.86
C ILE A 80 13.76 -0.26 -2.47
N GLU A 81 13.82 -0.15 -3.80
CA GLU A 81 13.45 1.01 -4.59
C GLU A 81 11.96 1.36 -4.40
N ILE A 82 11.08 0.38 -4.24
CA ILE A 82 9.66 0.61 -3.93
C ILE A 82 9.52 1.36 -2.60
N ILE A 83 10.24 0.91 -1.58
CA ILE A 83 10.23 1.51 -0.23
C ILE A 83 10.87 2.90 -0.24
N GLN A 84 11.99 3.07 -0.94
CA GLN A 84 12.64 4.37 -1.10
C GLN A 84 11.76 5.36 -1.86
N THR A 85 11.01 4.90 -2.86
CA THR A 85 10.07 5.73 -3.62
C THR A 85 8.91 6.20 -2.76
N LEU A 86 8.31 5.30 -1.95
CA LEU A 86 7.27 5.71 -1.01
C LEU A 86 7.80 6.71 0.03
N LYS A 87 9.02 6.51 0.54
CA LYS A 87 9.69 7.50 1.42
C LYS A 87 9.88 8.84 0.72
N TYR A 88 10.31 8.86 -0.54
CA TYR A 88 10.45 10.09 -1.33
C TYR A 88 9.11 10.82 -1.42
N ILE A 89 8.04 10.11 -1.77
CA ILE A 89 6.69 10.69 -1.91
C ILE A 89 6.18 11.20 -0.56
N ARG A 90 6.36 10.44 0.52
CA ARG A 90 6.00 10.87 1.89
C ARG A 90 6.71 12.16 2.27
N LEU A 91 8.03 12.22 2.05
CA LEU A 91 8.83 13.39 2.42
C LEU A 91 8.47 14.61 1.57
N ARG A 92 8.21 14.43 0.27
CA ARG A 92 7.72 15.50 -0.61
C ARG A 92 6.35 16.00 -0.18
N ARG A 93 5.43 15.08 0.12
CA ARG A 93 4.11 15.41 0.67
C ARG A 93 4.25 16.22 1.95
N ASN A 94 5.04 15.75 2.90
CA ASN A 94 5.22 16.43 4.19
C ASN A 94 5.77 17.85 3.99
N HIS A 95 6.74 18.01 3.09
CA HIS A 95 7.29 19.32 2.75
C HIS A 95 6.22 20.25 2.17
N PHE A 96 5.39 19.76 1.24
CA PHE A 96 4.27 20.51 0.67
C PHE A 96 3.19 20.85 1.72
N THR A 97 2.71 19.87 2.49
CA THR A 97 1.62 20.05 3.48
C THR A 97 2.01 21.01 4.60
N HIS A 98 3.27 20.99 5.04
CA HIS A 98 3.75 21.88 6.10
C HIS A 98 4.31 23.21 5.57
N LEU A 99 4.22 23.46 4.26
CA LEU A 99 4.78 24.65 3.60
C LEU A 99 6.25 24.88 4.01
N GLY A 100 7.04 23.80 4.01
CA GLY A 100 8.42 23.84 4.46
C GLY A 100 9.23 24.85 3.67
N HIS A 101 9.96 25.72 4.35
CA HIS A 101 10.83 26.70 3.69
C HIS A 101 12.07 26.05 3.09
N GLU A 102 12.55 24.96 3.69
CA GLU A 102 13.70 24.20 3.22
C GLU A 102 13.42 22.70 3.18
N VAL A 103 14.05 22.03 2.22
CA VAL A 103 14.04 20.56 2.14
C VAL A 103 14.77 20.00 3.35
N SER A 104 14.08 19.16 4.13
CA SER A 104 14.66 18.55 5.34
C SER A 104 15.92 17.74 5.00
N GLU A 105 16.84 17.66 5.96
CA GLU A 105 18.11 16.92 5.78
C GLU A 105 17.88 15.44 5.42
N HIS A 106 16.86 14.80 6.00
CA HIS A 106 16.47 13.44 5.62
C HIS A 106 16.05 13.32 4.16
N PHE A 107 15.34 14.33 3.64
CA PHE A 107 14.89 14.31 2.26
C PHE A 107 16.04 14.61 1.28
N LYS A 108 16.91 15.57 1.61
CA LYS A 108 18.16 15.80 0.87
C LYS A 108 19.00 14.53 0.79
N ASN A 109 19.17 13.83 1.92
CA ASN A 109 19.93 12.58 1.97
C ASN A 109 19.30 11.48 1.12
N LEU A 110 17.97 11.35 1.12
CA LEU A 110 17.31 10.37 0.25
C LEU A 110 17.53 10.70 -1.24
N ILE A 111 17.40 11.98 -1.62
CA ILE A 111 17.62 12.44 -2.99
C ILE A 111 19.06 12.16 -3.43
N THR A 112 20.05 12.49 -2.60
CA THR A 112 21.47 12.32 -2.95
C THR A 112 21.90 10.86 -2.96
N GLN A 113 21.40 10.04 -2.03
CA GLN A 113 21.83 8.63 -1.90
C GLN A 113 21.06 7.70 -2.83
N SER A 114 19.79 7.98 -3.12
CA SER A 114 18.90 7.05 -3.85
C SER A 114 18.38 7.63 -5.16
N GLY A 115 18.45 8.94 -5.41
CA GLY A 115 17.82 9.57 -6.57
C GLY A 115 18.22 8.97 -7.92
N ASN A 116 19.52 8.75 -8.15
CA ASN A 116 20.01 8.11 -9.38
C ASN A 116 19.54 6.66 -9.53
N ASN A 117 19.54 5.90 -8.43
CA ASN A 117 19.04 4.52 -8.44
C ASN A 117 17.54 4.48 -8.75
N LEU A 118 16.76 5.38 -8.15
CA LEU A 118 15.32 5.49 -8.39
C LEU A 118 15.01 5.89 -9.84
N ASN A 119 15.74 6.86 -10.41
CA ASN A 119 15.60 7.22 -11.82
C ASN A 119 15.90 6.02 -12.75
N THR A 120 16.91 5.21 -12.42
CA THR A 120 17.27 4.03 -13.20
C THR A 120 16.20 2.95 -13.09
N PHE A 121 15.77 2.63 -11.87
CA PHE A 121 14.74 1.64 -11.58
C PHE A 121 13.41 1.97 -12.27
N TRP A 122 13.01 3.24 -12.26
CA TRP A 122 11.76 3.69 -12.84
C TRP A 122 11.86 4.16 -14.30
N SER A 123 13.01 4.01 -14.95
CA SER A 123 13.27 4.54 -16.31
C SER A 123 12.23 4.16 -17.37
N ALA A 124 11.59 3.00 -17.24
CA ALA A 124 10.53 2.55 -18.15
C ALA A 124 9.13 3.13 -17.81
N ALA A 125 8.94 3.65 -16.60
CA ALA A 125 7.67 4.15 -16.07
C ALA A 125 7.59 5.68 -16.00
N ILE A 126 8.74 6.36 -15.82
CA ILE A 126 8.82 7.83 -15.73
C ILE A 126 9.17 8.45 -17.08
N THR A 127 8.64 9.64 -17.33
CA THR A 127 8.97 10.46 -18.50
C THR A 127 9.63 11.78 -18.09
N LYS A 128 9.19 12.36 -16.97
CA LYS A 128 9.53 13.73 -16.53
C LYS A 128 9.86 13.83 -15.05
N LEU A 129 9.42 12.87 -14.23
CA LEU A 129 9.85 12.81 -12.84
C LEU A 129 11.38 12.60 -12.75
N ASP A 130 12.02 13.37 -11.89
CA ASP A 130 13.44 13.23 -11.57
C ASP A 130 13.63 13.17 -10.06
N PHE A 131 14.02 12.00 -9.57
CA PHE A 131 14.27 11.76 -8.14
C PHE A 131 15.53 12.47 -7.60
N THR A 132 16.35 13.08 -8.46
CA THR A 132 17.51 13.89 -8.08
C THR A 132 17.19 15.38 -7.91
N SER A 133 16.00 15.82 -8.32
CA SER A 133 15.57 17.22 -8.24
C SER A 133 15.34 17.67 -6.79
N LEU A 134 15.92 18.82 -6.44
CA LEU A 134 15.64 19.54 -5.18
C LEU A 134 14.45 20.52 -5.31
N ASP A 135 13.94 20.74 -6.54
CA ASP A 135 12.71 21.50 -6.75
C ASP A 135 11.50 20.61 -6.44
N VAL A 136 11.17 20.53 -5.15
CA VAL A 136 10.14 19.62 -4.63
C VAL A 136 8.81 20.32 -4.34
N LEU A 137 8.77 21.66 -4.42
CA LEU A 137 7.57 22.48 -4.23
C LEU A 137 6.82 22.72 -5.54
N THR A 138 7.55 22.76 -6.66
CA THR A 138 6.90 22.87 -7.96
C THR A 138 6.30 21.52 -8.34
N PHE A 139 5.01 21.50 -8.61
CA PHE A 139 4.33 20.33 -9.18
C PHE A 139 4.02 20.62 -10.63
N LYS A 140 4.81 20.04 -11.54
CA LYS A 140 4.48 20.05 -12.97
C LYS A 140 3.44 18.99 -13.25
N GLU A 141 2.59 19.23 -14.25
CA GLU A 141 1.53 18.29 -14.63
C GLU A 141 2.10 16.91 -14.97
N GLU A 142 3.09 16.86 -15.88
CA GLU A 142 3.67 15.59 -16.34
C GLU A 142 4.36 14.82 -15.20
N GLU A 143 5.07 15.53 -14.32
CA GLU A 143 5.71 14.96 -13.14
C GLU A 143 4.66 14.39 -12.15
N THR A 144 3.54 15.09 -11.98
CA THR A 144 2.44 14.63 -11.12
C THR A 144 1.81 13.36 -11.71
N ILE A 145 1.63 13.31 -13.03
CA ILE A 145 1.14 12.12 -13.73
C ILE A 145 2.09 10.93 -13.50
N ASP A 146 3.41 11.14 -13.60
CA ASP A 146 4.40 10.09 -13.33
C ASP A 146 4.33 9.59 -11.89
N LEU A 147 4.22 10.49 -10.90
CA LEU A 147 4.07 10.13 -9.49
C LEU A 147 2.80 9.29 -9.24
N LEU A 148 1.67 9.67 -9.83
CA LEU A 148 0.42 8.93 -9.71
C LEU A 148 0.49 7.54 -10.37
N LYS A 149 1.13 7.45 -11.54
CA LYS A 149 1.40 6.16 -12.20
C LYS A 149 2.28 5.26 -11.35
N ILE A 150 3.35 5.81 -10.78
CA ILE A 150 4.26 5.07 -9.89
C ILE A 150 3.51 4.57 -8.65
N LEU A 151 2.70 5.42 -8.00
CA LEU A 151 1.90 4.98 -6.84
C LEU A 151 0.97 3.82 -7.20
N ARG A 152 0.33 3.85 -8.37
CA ARG A 152 -0.48 2.73 -8.87
C ARG A 152 0.36 1.46 -9.04
N ILE A 153 1.52 1.55 -9.68
CA ILE A 153 2.42 0.39 -9.86
C ILE A 153 2.85 -0.16 -8.51
N ILE A 154 3.23 0.70 -7.57
CA ILE A 154 3.63 0.31 -6.21
C ILE A 154 2.51 -0.47 -5.51
N VAL A 155 1.27 0.01 -5.53
CA VAL A 155 0.15 -0.71 -4.91
C VAL A 155 -0.02 -2.10 -5.51
N GLN A 156 0.04 -2.22 -6.83
CA GLN A 156 -0.04 -3.52 -7.50
C GLN A 156 1.12 -4.44 -7.09
N THR A 157 2.36 -3.93 -7.05
CA THR A 157 3.52 -4.72 -6.62
C THR A 157 3.41 -5.15 -5.15
N LEU A 158 2.88 -4.30 -4.28
CA LEU A 158 2.64 -4.63 -2.88
C LEU A 158 1.54 -5.69 -2.74
N ASP A 159 0.45 -5.59 -3.50
CA ASP A 159 -0.63 -6.59 -3.54
C ASP A 159 -0.13 -7.96 -3.99
N GLU A 160 0.60 -8.02 -5.11
CA GLU A 160 1.18 -9.25 -5.63
C GLU A 160 2.16 -9.88 -4.63
N ASN A 161 3.02 -9.06 -4.00
CA ASN A 161 3.94 -9.52 -2.97
C ASN A 161 3.20 -10.02 -1.73
N LEU A 162 2.18 -9.31 -1.25
CA LEU A 162 1.38 -9.71 -0.10
C LEU A 162 0.68 -11.04 -0.35
N ALA A 163 0.02 -11.19 -1.50
CA ALA A 163 -0.66 -12.42 -1.89
C ALA A 163 0.29 -13.62 -1.92
N SER A 164 1.53 -13.44 -2.40
CA SER A 164 2.55 -14.49 -2.44
C SER A 164 2.99 -14.97 -1.05
N ASN A 165 2.76 -14.18 -0.01
CA ASN A 165 3.15 -14.50 1.36
C ASN A 165 2.04 -15.18 2.17
N PHE A 166 0.81 -15.30 1.64
CA PHE A 166 -0.29 -15.95 2.35
C PHE A 166 -0.20 -17.47 2.30
N SER A 167 -0.29 -18.11 3.47
CA SER A 167 -0.37 -19.56 3.55
C SER A 167 -1.79 -20.04 3.20
N HIS A 168 -1.88 -21.18 2.50
CA HIS A 168 -3.18 -21.79 2.19
C HIS A 168 -3.96 -22.14 3.47
N ASP A 169 -3.28 -22.65 4.50
CA ASP A 169 -3.87 -22.97 5.80
C ASP A 169 -4.38 -21.72 6.52
N GLY A 170 -3.61 -20.63 6.45
CA GLY A 170 -3.99 -19.32 6.98
C GLY A 170 -5.24 -18.76 6.29
N ILE A 171 -5.30 -18.82 4.95
CA ILE A 171 -6.46 -18.37 4.18
C ILE A 171 -7.69 -19.22 4.53
N ALA A 172 -7.55 -20.55 4.59
CA ALA A 172 -8.64 -21.44 4.97
C ALA A 172 -9.17 -21.12 6.38
N THR A 173 -8.27 -20.85 7.33
CA THR A 173 -8.61 -20.45 8.71
C THR A 173 -9.34 -19.11 8.75
N PHE A 174 -8.79 -18.10 8.09
CA PHE A 174 -9.37 -16.77 7.98
C PHE A 174 -10.79 -16.80 7.40
N LEU A 175 -10.97 -17.47 6.26
CA LEU A 175 -12.28 -17.60 5.61
C LEU A 175 -13.28 -18.37 6.47
N SER A 176 -12.83 -19.46 7.10
CA SER A 176 -13.71 -20.29 7.92
C SER A 176 -14.19 -19.54 9.16
N ASN A 177 -13.32 -18.74 9.80
CA ASN A 177 -13.69 -17.90 10.94
C ASN A 177 -14.66 -16.78 10.57
N GLN A 178 -14.51 -16.18 9.37
CA GLN A 178 -15.45 -15.17 8.88
C GLN A 178 -16.83 -15.75 8.57
N GLU A 179 -16.88 -16.91 7.91
CA GLU A 179 -18.13 -17.49 7.41
C GLU A 179 -18.88 -18.31 8.46
N PHE A 180 -18.16 -18.89 9.43
CA PHE A 180 -18.71 -19.77 10.46
C PHE A 180 -18.31 -19.30 11.87
N PRO A 181 -18.62 -18.06 12.29
CA PRO A 181 -18.13 -17.50 13.55
C PRO A 181 -18.75 -18.13 14.80
N LYS A 182 -19.81 -18.95 14.65
CA LYS A 182 -20.56 -19.54 15.76
C LYS A 182 -20.42 -21.06 15.78
N PRO A 183 -20.38 -21.67 16.98
CA PRO A 183 -20.48 -23.11 17.09
C PRO A 183 -21.75 -23.66 16.46
N GLN A 184 -21.62 -24.71 15.66
CA GLN A 184 -22.76 -25.45 15.10
C GLN A 184 -22.48 -26.94 15.18
N ARG A 185 -23.56 -27.73 15.10
CA ARG A 185 -23.49 -29.19 15.10
C ARG A 185 -22.62 -29.69 13.95
N ILE A 186 -21.67 -30.56 14.26
CA ILE A 186 -20.73 -31.13 13.30
C ILE A 186 -21.24 -32.51 12.89
N ASN A 187 -21.59 -32.66 11.62
CA ASN A 187 -21.80 -33.95 10.97
C ASN A 187 -21.11 -33.92 9.59
N ILE A 188 -20.99 -35.09 8.95
CA ILE A 188 -20.26 -35.25 7.69
C ILE A 188 -20.83 -34.32 6.59
N ASP A 189 -22.16 -34.24 6.47
CA ASP A 189 -22.82 -33.39 5.46
C ASP A 189 -22.54 -31.89 5.65
N VAL A 190 -22.54 -31.43 6.91
CA VAL A 190 -22.23 -30.04 7.26
C VAL A 190 -20.77 -29.74 6.96
N VAL A 191 -19.85 -30.65 7.28
CA VAL A 191 -18.42 -30.50 6.97
C VAL A 191 -18.21 -30.38 5.47
N GLN A 192 -18.80 -31.26 4.65
CA GLN A 192 -18.67 -31.18 3.19
C GLN A 192 -19.24 -29.89 2.62
N LYS A 193 -20.41 -29.44 3.11
CA LYS A 193 -21.00 -28.15 2.70
C LYS A 193 -20.08 -26.97 3.03
N ARG A 194 -19.43 -27.00 4.20
CA ARG A 194 -18.47 -25.96 4.61
C ARG A 194 -17.24 -25.97 3.71
N ILE A 195 -16.67 -27.14 3.43
CA ILE A 195 -15.53 -27.29 2.51
C ILE A 195 -15.87 -26.67 1.15
N ASN A 196 -16.98 -27.07 0.54
CA ASN A 196 -17.41 -26.55 -0.76
C ASN A 196 -17.60 -25.03 -0.75
N LYS A 197 -18.15 -24.48 0.35
CA LYS A 197 -18.32 -23.02 0.51
C LYS A 197 -16.97 -22.30 0.60
N ILE A 198 -16.04 -22.81 1.41
CA ILE A 198 -14.71 -22.21 1.57
C ILE A 198 -13.89 -22.30 0.28
N GLN A 199 -14.00 -23.40 -0.48
CA GLN A 199 -13.39 -23.51 -1.80
C GLN A 199 -13.95 -22.46 -2.77
N ALA A 200 -15.28 -22.29 -2.82
CA ALA A 200 -15.90 -21.29 -3.67
C ALA A 200 -15.47 -19.87 -3.30
N ILE A 201 -15.43 -19.54 -2.01
CA ILE A 201 -15.02 -18.22 -1.52
C ILE A 201 -13.52 -17.99 -1.73
N GLY A 202 -12.67 -19.00 -1.49
CA GLY A 202 -11.23 -18.93 -1.74
C GLY A 202 -10.93 -18.60 -3.20
N LYS A 203 -11.64 -19.24 -4.13
CA LYS A 203 -11.52 -18.95 -5.57
C LYS A 203 -11.97 -17.53 -5.92
N ILE A 204 -13.07 -17.06 -5.33
CA ILE A 204 -13.63 -15.73 -5.62
C ILE A 204 -12.77 -14.61 -5.02
N LYS A 205 -12.38 -14.72 -3.75
CA LYS A 205 -11.70 -13.65 -3.01
C LYS A 205 -10.18 -13.65 -3.19
N PHE A 206 -9.57 -14.82 -3.35
CA PHE A 206 -8.12 -14.99 -3.39
C PHE A 206 -7.61 -15.61 -4.71
N GLY A 207 -8.50 -16.02 -5.62
CA GLY A 207 -8.09 -16.64 -6.89
C GLY A 207 -7.45 -18.03 -6.75
N ILE A 208 -7.51 -18.65 -5.56
CA ILE A 208 -6.85 -19.93 -5.27
C ILE A 208 -7.83 -21.10 -5.14
N ASN A 209 -7.37 -22.30 -5.48
CA ASN A 209 -8.10 -23.54 -5.23
C ASN A 209 -7.55 -24.21 -3.97
N LEU A 210 -8.27 -24.05 -2.85
CA LEU A 210 -7.91 -24.67 -1.58
C LEU A 210 -8.24 -26.17 -1.59
N SER A 211 -7.30 -26.99 -1.12
CA SER A 211 -7.48 -28.44 -1.02
C SER A 211 -8.42 -28.81 0.14
N GLU A 212 -9.15 -29.92 0.02
CA GLU A 212 -9.98 -30.41 1.12
C GLU A 212 -9.14 -30.71 2.37
N ASN A 213 -7.94 -31.26 2.19
CA ASN A 213 -6.99 -31.56 3.28
C ASN A 213 -6.57 -30.32 4.08
N THR A 214 -6.55 -29.15 3.44
CA THR A 214 -6.26 -27.86 4.09
C THR A 214 -7.47 -27.32 4.86
N ILE A 215 -8.67 -27.48 4.30
CA ILE A 215 -9.89 -26.87 4.86
C ILE A 215 -10.49 -27.73 5.97
N GLU A 216 -10.53 -29.05 5.78
CA GLU A 216 -11.22 -29.99 6.66
C GLU A 216 -10.80 -29.88 8.13
N PRO A 217 -9.50 -29.79 8.48
CA PRO A 217 -9.05 -29.62 9.87
C PRO A 217 -9.61 -28.36 10.53
N VAL A 218 -9.74 -27.27 9.76
CA VAL A 218 -10.25 -25.98 10.23
C VAL A 218 -11.76 -26.05 10.46
N VAL A 219 -12.52 -26.52 9.47
CA VAL A 219 -14.00 -26.50 9.57
C VAL A 219 -14.57 -27.51 10.56
N LYS A 220 -13.77 -28.52 10.95
CA LYS A 220 -14.08 -29.50 12.00
C LYS A 220 -13.84 -28.98 13.42
N THR A 221 -13.00 -27.97 13.60
CA THR A 221 -12.71 -27.39 14.93
C THR A 221 -13.62 -26.21 15.25
N ILE A 222 -14.18 -25.57 14.22
CA ILE A 222 -15.17 -24.51 14.37
C ILE A 222 -16.50 -25.07 14.92
N GLY A 223 -16.65 -24.90 16.22
CA GLY A 223 -17.82 -25.25 16.99
C GLY A 223 -17.65 -26.33 18.05
N VAL A 224 -16.41 -26.72 18.33
CA VAL A 224 -16.08 -27.54 19.50
C VAL A 224 -15.84 -26.59 20.68
N LYS A 225 -16.70 -26.66 21.70
CA LYS A 225 -16.37 -26.18 23.05
C LYS A 225 -15.61 -27.28 23.77
#